data_AF-A0A6A4RA61-F1
#
_entry.id   AF-A0A6A4RA61-F1
#
_cell.length_a   1.000
_cell.length_b   1.000
_cell.length_c   1.000
_cell.angle_alpha   90.00
_cell.angle_beta   90.00
_cell.angle_gamma   90.00
#
_symmetry.space_group_name_H-M   'P 1'
#
loop_
_entity.id
_entity.type
_entity.pdbx_description
1 polymer ?
#
loop_
_entity_poly.entity_id
_entity_poly.type
_entity_poly.pdbx_seq_one_letter_code
_entity_poly.pdbx_strand_id
1 'polypeptide(L)' 'MTALPLRSRPAPLPPIVRRIMHNHGLSEPSARAVASLANGEAAFHG' A
#
# COMPACT_ATOMS: atom_id res chain seq x y z
N MET A 1 -26.27 23.32 -8.86
CA MET A 1 -25.50 22.87 -7.67
C MET A 1 -25.09 21.42 -7.91
N THR A 2 -23.90 21.18 -8.45
CA THR A 2 -23.47 19.83 -8.85
C THR A 2 -22.48 19.31 -7.79
N ALA A 3 -22.92 18.36 -6.97
CA ALA A 3 -22.07 17.69 -6.00
C ALA A 3 -21.10 16.75 -6.74
N LEU A 4 -19.80 17.04 -6.69
CA LEU A 4 -18.77 16.15 -7.19
C LEU A 4 -18.67 14.92 -6.27
N PRO A 5 -18.62 13.68 -6.81
CA PRO A 5 -18.58 12.49 -5.98
C PRO A 5 -17.31 12.46 -5.14
N LEU A 6 -17.47 12.07 -3.88
CA LEU A 6 -16.40 11.89 -2.89
C LEU A 6 -15.24 11.11 -3.50
N ARG A 7 -14.13 11.85 -3.72
CA ARG A 7 -12.83 11.37 -4.17
C ARG A 7 -12.56 9.98 -3.63
N SER A 8 -12.40 9.01 -4.53
CA SER A 8 -11.80 7.70 -4.28
C SER A 8 -10.51 7.89 -3.50
N ARG A 9 -10.57 7.78 -2.18
CA ARG A 9 -9.37 7.75 -1.36
C ARG A 9 -8.66 6.45 -1.76
N PRO A 10 -7.39 6.50 -2.19
CA PRO A 10 -6.60 5.29 -2.38
C PRO A 10 -6.75 4.46 -1.11
N ALA A 11 -7.06 3.17 -1.26
CA ALA A 11 -7.14 2.27 -0.12
C ALA A 11 -5.86 2.43 0.71
N PRO A 12 -5.97 2.49 2.05
CA PRO A 12 -4.80 2.67 2.89
C PRO A 12 -3.79 1.57 2.60
N LEU A 13 -2.55 1.95 2.32
CA LEU A 13 -1.49 0.99 2.04
C LEU A 13 -1.27 0.11 3.27
N PRO A 14 -1.06 -1.21 3.09
CA PRO A 14 -0.74 -2.11 4.18
C PRO A 14 0.44 -1.57 5.00
N PRO A 15 0.41 -1.67 6.34
CA PRO A 15 1.45 -1.11 7.21
C PRO A 15 2.86 -1.55 6.84
N ILE A 16 3.02 -2.80 6.38
CA ILE A 16 4.31 -3.35 5.97
C ILE A 16 4.84 -2.73 4.68
N VAL A 17 3.98 -2.44 3.72
CA VAL A 17 4.34 -1.75 2.47
C VAL A 17 4.83 -0.34 2.81
N ARG A 18 4.12 0.38 3.69
CA ARG A 18 4.53 1.71 4.15
C ARG A 18 5.89 1.69 4.85
N ARG A 19 6.13 0.68 5.70
CA ARG A 19 7.42 0.52 6.40
C ARG A 19 8.55 0.23 5.41
N ILE A 20 8.31 -0.62 4.40
CA ILE A 20 9.31 -0.94 3.37
C ILE A 20 9.63 0.31 2.53
N MET A 21 8.62 1.05 2.09
CA MET A 21 8.80 2.31 1.36
C MET A 21 9.64 3.31 2.17
N HIS A 22 9.32 3.48 3.45
CA HIS A 22 10.03 4.42 4.33
C HIS A 22 11.47 4.01 4.61
N ASN A 23 11.71 2.72 4.89
CA ASN A 23 13.03 2.24 5.30
C ASN A 23 14.00 2.06 4.11
N HIS A 24 13.48 1.72 2.94
CA HIS A 24 14.28 1.39 1.76
C HIS A 24 14.14 2.39 0.62
N GLY A 25 13.29 3.42 0.77
CA GLY A 25 13.03 4.40 -0.30
C GLY A 25 12.37 3.80 -1.54
N LEU A 26 11.72 2.65 -1.41
CA LEU A 26 11.15 1.92 -2.53
C LEU A 26 9.83 2.53 -2.99
N SER A 27 9.57 2.41 -4.30
CA SER A 27 8.25 2.68 -4.86
C SER A 27 7.20 1.71 -4.28
N GLU A 28 5.95 2.13 -4.22
CA GLU A 28 4.85 1.29 -3.74
C GLU A 28 4.80 -0.10 -4.41
N PRO A 29 4.85 -0.26 -5.75
CA PRO A 29 4.82 -1.59 -6.38
C PRO A 29 6.04 -2.45 -6.00
N SER A 30 7.24 -1.86 -5.89
CA SER A 30 8.43 -2.57 -5.41
C SER A 30 8.29 -2.99 -3.94
N ALA A 31 7.75 -2.12 -3.10
CA ALA A 31 7.52 -2.40 -1.69
C ALA A 31 6.44 -3.47 -1.48
N ARG A 32 5.39 -3.50 -2.31
CA ARG A 32 4.41 -4.61 -2.34
C ARG A 32 5.08 -5.91 -2.72
N ALA A 33 5.90 -5.95 -3.78
CA ALA A 33 6.61 -7.16 -4.18
C ALA A 33 7.52 -7.69 -3.06
N VAL A 34 8.25 -6.80 -2.38
CA VAL A 34 9.07 -7.17 -1.21
C VAL A 34 8.21 -7.67 -0.06
N ALA A 35 7.07 -7.03 0.22
CA ALA A 35 6.14 -7.49 1.24
C ALA A 35 5.58 -8.89 0.94
N SER A 36 5.17 -9.14 -0.31
CA SER A 36 4.69 -10.44 -0.80
C SER A 36 5.75 -11.52 -0.68
N LEU A 37 7.00 -11.21 -1.04
CA LEU A 37 8.12 -12.16 -0.96
C LEU A 37 8.48 -12.49 0.49
N ALA A 38 8.49 -11.49 1.38
CA ALA A 38 8.91 -11.67 2.76
C ALA A 38 7.83 -12.29 3.66
N ASN A 39 6.55 -12.09 3.35
CA ASN A 39 5.43 -12.45 4.26
C ASN A 39 4.32 -13.28 3.60
N GLY A 40 4.42 -13.56 2.30
CA GLY A 40 3.32 -14.15 1.52
C GLY A 40 2.14 -13.19 1.32
N GLU A 41 1.07 -13.67 0.68
CA GLU A 41 -0.19 -12.93 0.41
C GLU A 41 -0.93 -12.48 1.70
N ALA A 42 -0.60 -13.07 2.85
CA ALA A 42 -1.20 -12.75 4.14
C ALA A 42 -0.90 -11.32 4.62
N ALA A 43 0.18 -10.69 4.13
CA ALA A 43 0.58 -9.34 4.52
C ALA A 43 -0.32 -8.22 3.99
N PHE A 44 -1.26 -8.53 3.08
CA PHE A 44 -2.16 -7.55 2.47
C PHE A 44 -3.56 -7.52 3.09
N HIS A 45 -3.88 -8.50 3.95
CA HIS A 45 -5.24 -8.74 4.47
C HIS A 45 -5.38 -8.50 5.98
N GLY A 46 -4.42 -7.81 6.62
CA GLY A 46 -4.48 -7.42 8.04
C GLY A 46 -5.36 -6.21 8.30
#